data_AF-A0A3A3A1L9-F1
#
_entry.id   AF-A0A3A3A1L9-F1
#
_cell.length_a   1.000
_cell.length_b   1.000
_cell.length_c   1.000
_cell.angle_alpha   90.00
_cell.angle_beta   90.00
_cell.angle_gamma   90.00
#
_symmetry.space_group_name_H-M   'P 1'
#
loop_
_entity.id
_entity.type
_entity.pdbx_description
1 polymer ?
#
loop_
_entity_poly.entity_id
_entity_poly.type
_entity_poly.pdbx_seq_one_letter_code
_entity_poly.pdbx_strand_id
1 'polypeptide(L)'
;MDNNNNLPKRFNTPHSSSRGRSSNESNEPETGPVVLQLTGDNRTTMSTVTATAMKSSCPPILPKNFSSHQPETIRLYPLSNYTFGTKETQPEEDPSVLARLKRLEEHYEKYGMRRTCEGVLVCHEHNHPHVLMLQIANAFFKLPGDYLNYEDEEIDGFKKRLNERLAPVGSQFSGEGVNEAWEIGDTLAQWWRPNFETFMYPFLPGHVTRPKECKKLYFIQLPKKKVLSVPKNMKLLAVPLFELYDNTARYGPQLSAIPHLLSRYNFEFVDENDNVVAVTPGTPLTEDQIPKSKVLAGNGAEGQDTGMTGYGEGENEGQNEQS
;
A
#
# COMPACT_ATOMS: atom_id res chain seq x y z
N MET A 1 -2.91 -16.86 70.42
CA MET A 1 -3.55 -15.59 70.03
C MET A 1 -4.36 -15.86 68.78
N ASP A 2 -5.64 -16.13 69.02
CA ASP A 2 -6.85 -15.86 68.25
C ASP A 2 -6.92 -16.00 66.72
N ASN A 3 -7.97 -16.78 66.39
CA ASN A 3 -8.97 -16.63 65.33
C ASN A 3 -8.65 -17.14 63.91
N ASN A 4 -9.26 -18.26 63.49
CA ASN A 4 -10.63 -18.45 62.96
C ASN A 4 -10.74 -18.12 61.45
N ASN A 5 -10.89 -19.14 60.59
CA ASN A 5 -12.11 -19.33 59.77
C ASN A 5 -11.94 -20.36 58.62
N ASN A 6 -12.74 -21.42 58.72
CA ASN A 6 -13.55 -22.12 57.71
C ASN A 6 -13.22 -22.05 56.19
N LEU A 7 -13.00 -23.26 55.63
CA LEU A 7 -13.28 -23.80 54.28
C LEU A 7 -14.74 -23.58 53.78
N PRO A 8 -15.22 -24.09 52.60
CA PRO A 8 -14.62 -24.45 51.28
C PRO A 8 -15.49 -24.00 50.05
N LYS A 9 -15.10 -24.37 48.80
CA LYS A 9 -15.93 -24.89 47.66
C LYS A 9 -15.23 -24.65 46.31
N ARG A 10 -14.58 -25.64 45.68
CA ARG A 10 -15.11 -26.55 44.62
C ARG A 10 -16.21 -25.95 43.73
N PHE A 11 -15.86 -25.70 42.46
CA PHE A 11 -16.80 -25.71 41.33
C PHE A 11 -16.28 -26.64 40.23
N ASN A 12 -17.09 -27.65 39.93
CA ASN A 12 -17.01 -28.54 38.78
C ASN A 12 -17.45 -27.80 37.51
N THR A 13 -16.80 -28.06 36.38
CA THR A 13 -17.40 -27.94 35.04
C THR A 13 -17.12 -29.24 34.26
N PRO A 14 -18.12 -29.80 33.56
CA PRO A 14 -17.98 -31.11 32.93
C PRO A 14 -17.52 -31.03 31.46
N HIS A 15 -16.85 -32.10 31.03
CA HIS A 15 -16.69 -32.50 29.63
C HIS A 15 -18.04 -32.91 29.02
N SER A 16 -18.24 -32.60 27.74
CA SER A 16 -19.08 -33.41 26.86
C SER A 16 -18.49 -33.49 25.45
N SER A 17 -18.23 -34.72 25.02
CA SER A 17 -17.90 -35.15 23.67
C SER A 17 -19.13 -35.74 22.99
N SER A 18 -19.27 -35.56 21.67
CA SER A 18 -19.88 -36.49 20.69
C SER A 18 -20.00 -35.78 19.32
N ARG A 19 -19.23 -36.22 18.31
CA ARG A 19 -19.59 -37.18 17.22
C ARG A 19 -20.56 -36.62 16.16
N GLY A 20 -19.98 -36.18 15.04
CA GLY A 20 -20.12 -36.76 13.69
C GLY A 20 -21.44 -36.67 12.91
N ARG A 21 -21.39 -36.08 11.71
CA ARG A 21 -21.91 -36.70 10.47
C ARG A 21 -21.42 -35.99 9.20
N SER A 22 -21.08 -36.81 8.20
CA SER A 22 -20.76 -36.50 6.80
C SER A 22 -21.97 -36.05 5.99
N SER A 23 -21.75 -35.27 4.92
CA SER A 23 -21.85 -35.70 3.50
C SER A 23 -22.35 -34.60 2.54
N ASN A 24 -21.69 -34.55 1.37
CA ASN A 24 -22.18 -34.27 0.02
C ASN A 24 -21.66 -33.03 -0.75
N GLU A 25 -21.18 -33.39 -1.94
CA GLU A 25 -20.67 -32.64 -3.09
C GLU A 25 -21.75 -31.81 -3.80
N SER A 26 -21.31 -30.77 -4.52
CA SER A 26 -21.77 -30.51 -5.90
C SER A 26 -20.81 -29.59 -6.64
N ASN A 27 -20.27 -30.13 -7.75
CA ASN A 27 -19.55 -29.47 -8.85
C ASN A 27 -20.32 -28.29 -9.47
N GLU A 28 -19.61 -27.28 -9.99
CA GLU A 28 -19.90 -26.60 -11.26
C GLU A 28 -18.62 -25.99 -11.89
N PRO A 29 -18.55 -25.81 -13.22
CA PRO A 29 -17.33 -26.03 -14.00
C PRO A 29 -16.53 -24.78 -14.40
N GLU A 30 -15.26 -25.02 -14.73
CA GLU A 30 -14.33 -24.11 -15.40
C GLU A 30 -14.76 -23.75 -16.83
N THR A 31 -14.54 -22.50 -17.23
CA THR A 31 -14.44 -22.11 -18.64
C THR A 31 -13.23 -21.17 -18.83
N GLY A 32 -12.26 -21.64 -19.62
CA GLY A 32 -11.02 -20.92 -19.95
C GLY A 32 -11.20 -19.73 -20.90
N PRO A 33 -10.12 -18.99 -21.20
CA PRO A 33 -10.20 -17.72 -21.94
C PRO A 33 -10.26 -17.95 -23.45
N VAL A 34 -11.23 -17.30 -24.11
CA VAL A 34 -11.33 -17.22 -25.57
C VAL A 34 -10.53 -16.00 -26.06
N VAL A 35 -9.57 -16.25 -26.94
CA VAL A 35 -8.80 -15.24 -27.68
C VAL A 35 -9.64 -14.74 -28.86
N LEU A 36 -9.75 -13.42 -29.03
CA LEU A 36 -10.33 -12.80 -30.23
C LEU A 36 -9.42 -11.69 -30.75
N GLN A 37 -8.98 -11.89 -32.00
CA GLN A 37 -8.09 -11.04 -32.78
C GLN A 37 -8.66 -9.63 -33.01
N LEU A 38 -7.80 -8.61 -32.88
CA LEU A 38 -8.06 -7.26 -33.33
C LEU A 38 -7.57 -7.09 -34.78
N THR A 39 -8.51 -6.95 -35.72
CA THR A 39 -8.27 -6.27 -37.00
C THR A 39 -8.87 -4.88 -36.91
N GLY A 40 -8.06 -3.88 -37.22
CA GLY A 40 -8.41 -2.47 -37.03
C GLY A 40 -9.47 -1.97 -38.01
N ASP A 41 -10.11 -0.87 -37.63
CA ASP A 41 -10.42 0.19 -38.58
C ASP A 41 -10.64 1.53 -37.85
N ASN A 42 -10.00 2.55 -38.39
CA ASN A 42 -9.95 3.91 -37.90
C ASN A 42 -11.18 4.65 -38.43
N ARG A 43 -12.16 4.99 -37.58
CA ARG A 43 -13.27 5.87 -37.97
C ARG A 43 -13.61 6.88 -36.88
N THR A 44 -13.24 8.12 -37.16
CA THR A 44 -13.63 9.34 -36.46
C THR A 44 -15.16 9.44 -36.35
N THR A 45 -15.72 9.28 -35.16
CA THR A 45 -17.12 9.60 -34.87
C THR A 45 -17.20 10.90 -34.08
N MET A 46 -17.57 11.99 -34.78
CA MET A 46 -17.96 13.26 -34.18
C MET A 46 -19.21 13.04 -33.31
N SER A 47 -19.09 13.29 -32.01
CA SER A 47 -20.21 13.22 -31.06
C SER A 47 -21.05 14.49 -31.13
N THR A 48 -22.36 14.35 -31.36
CA THR A 48 -23.35 15.43 -31.50
C THR A 48 -24.04 15.78 -30.17
N VAL A 49 -23.31 15.81 -29.05
CA VAL A 49 -23.86 16.24 -27.75
C VAL A 49 -23.21 17.56 -27.33
N THR A 50 -24.02 18.61 -27.21
CA THR A 50 -23.59 19.91 -26.68
C THR A 50 -23.15 19.74 -25.22
N ALA A 51 -22.01 20.33 -24.85
CA ALA A 51 -21.33 20.18 -23.55
C ALA A 51 -22.20 20.46 -22.30
N THR A 52 -23.38 21.06 -22.48
CA THR A 52 -24.31 21.45 -21.42
C THR A 52 -25.16 20.30 -20.88
N ALA A 53 -25.27 19.16 -21.57
CA ALA A 53 -26.19 18.07 -21.22
C ALA A 53 -25.61 16.97 -20.30
N MET A 54 -24.41 17.16 -19.75
CA MET A 54 -23.71 16.17 -18.90
C MET A 54 -23.71 16.57 -17.43
N LYS A 55 -24.88 16.76 -16.82
CA LYS A 55 -25.01 17.00 -15.37
C LYS A 55 -26.04 16.03 -14.77
N SER A 56 -25.62 15.27 -13.75
CA SER A 56 -26.51 14.50 -12.90
C SER A 56 -27.62 15.41 -12.34
N SER A 57 -28.86 14.94 -12.32
CA SER A 57 -30.01 15.65 -11.73
C SER A 57 -29.94 15.76 -10.20
N CYS A 58 -29.13 14.92 -9.55
CA CYS A 58 -28.85 14.98 -8.12
C CYS A 58 -27.34 15.21 -7.91
N PRO A 59 -26.90 16.47 -7.67
CA PRO A 59 -25.52 16.70 -7.27
C PRO A 59 -25.25 16.04 -5.91
N PRO A 60 -24.07 15.44 -5.70
CA PRO A 60 -23.70 14.88 -4.40
C PRO A 60 -23.72 15.98 -3.34
N ILE A 61 -24.21 15.66 -2.14
CA ILE A 61 -24.15 16.57 -1.00
C ILE A 61 -22.68 16.75 -0.64
N LEU A 62 -22.14 17.95 -0.87
CA LEU A 62 -20.76 18.26 -0.50
C LEU A 62 -20.67 18.40 1.02
N PRO A 63 -19.84 17.59 1.71
CA PRO A 63 -19.63 17.74 3.13
C PRO A 63 -18.91 19.06 3.44
N LYS A 64 -19.00 19.51 4.70
CA LYS A 64 -18.18 20.63 5.18
C LYS A 64 -16.70 20.26 5.10
N ASN A 65 -15.83 21.27 5.03
CA ASN A 65 -14.39 21.07 5.09
C ASN A 65 -14.01 20.24 6.34
N PHE A 66 -13.22 19.19 6.15
CA PHE A 66 -12.77 18.26 7.20
C PHE A 66 -11.23 18.11 7.19
N SER A 67 -10.52 19.17 6.80
CA SER A 67 -9.07 19.14 6.56
C SER A 67 -8.26 19.83 7.67
N SER A 68 -8.84 20.07 8.85
CA SER A 68 -8.16 20.72 9.98
C SER A 68 -7.02 19.84 10.52
N HIS A 69 -5.85 20.44 10.76
CA HIS A 69 -4.64 19.76 11.28
C HIS A 69 -4.14 18.58 10.42
N GLN A 70 -4.44 18.59 9.12
CA GLN A 70 -3.88 17.61 8.19
C GLN A 70 -2.44 17.98 7.81
N PRO A 71 -1.56 16.98 7.58
CA PRO A 71 -0.26 17.21 6.96
C PRO A 71 -0.40 17.86 5.58
N GLU A 72 0.69 18.49 5.13
CA GLU A 72 0.77 19.03 3.78
C GLU A 72 0.56 17.92 2.74
N THR A 73 -0.12 18.27 1.65
CA THR A 73 -0.38 17.35 0.55
C THR A 73 0.93 16.98 -0.12
N ILE A 74 1.15 15.68 -0.28
CA ILE A 74 2.37 15.15 -0.90
C ILE A 74 2.07 14.77 -2.35
N ARG A 75 2.88 15.29 -3.27
CA ARG A 75 2.83 14.92 -4.68
C ARG A 75 3.55 13.60 -4.92
N LEU A 76 2.86 12.68 -5.59
CA LEU A 76 3.41 11.41 -6.06
C LEU A 76 3.50 11.42 -7.58
N TYR A 77 4.63 10.95 -8.09
CA TYR A 77 4.90 10.80 -9.53
C TYR A 77 4.73 9.34 -9.98
N PRO A 78 4.44 9.13 -11.28
CA PRO A 78 4.20 7.79 -11.80
C PRO A 78 5.48 6.95 -11.78
N LEU A 79 5.33 5.64 -11.62
CA LEU A 79 6.44 4.68 -11.61
C LEU A 79 7.30 4.78 -12.89
N SER A 80 6.69 5.12 -14.04
CA SER A 80 7.38 5.30 -15.33
C SER A 80 8.44 6.40 -15.34
N ASN A 81 8.36 7.36 -14.41
CA ASN A 81 9.35 8.44 -14.31
C ASN A 81 10.68 8.00 -13.67
N TYR A 82 10.71 6.84 -13.01
CA TYR A 82 11.89 6.35 -12.30
C TYR A 82 12.61 5.29 -13.13
N THR A 83 13.89 5.52 -13.38
CA THR A 83 14.73 4.58 -14.12
C THR A 83 15.49 3.69 -13.16
N PHE A 84 15.42 2.38 -13.38
CA PHE A 84 16.12 1.39 -12.57
C PHE A 84 17.40 0.91 -13.26
N GLY A 85 18.54 1.28 -12.68
CA GLY A 85 19.85 0.78 -13.07
C GLY A 85 20.26 -0.47 -12.28
N THR A 86 21.23 -1.21 -12.81
CA THR A 86 21.86 -2.32 -12.08
C THR A 86 23.28 -1.95 -11.70
N LYS A 87 23.68 -2.23 -10.45
CA LYS A 87 25.07 -2.10 -9.98
C LYS A 87 25.65 -3.44 -9.54
N GLU A 88 26.91 -3.43 -9.12
CA GLU A 88 27.60 -4.62 -8.62
C GLU A 88 26.84 -5.31 -7.48
N THR A 89 27.03 -6.62 -7.39
CA THR A 89 26.41 -7.46 -6.37
C THR A 89 26.83 -6.97 -4.99
N GLN A 90 25.86 -6.75 -4.11
CA GLN A 90 26.12 -6.42 -2.73
C GLN A 90 26.25 -7.72 -1.92
N PRO A 91 27.40 -8.00 -1.27
CA PRO A 91 27.53 -9.18 -0.44
C PRO A 91 26.57 -9.10 0.75
N GLU A 92 26.10 -10.26 1.20
CA GLU A 92 25.39 -10.35 2.46
C GLU A 92 26.36 -10.07 3.60
N GLU A 93 25.99 -9.15 4.49
CA GLU A 93 26.90 -8.70 5.55
C GLU A 93 27.11 -9.74 6.64
N ASP A 94 26.12 -10.60 6.90
CA ASP A 94 26.18 -11.61 7.95
C ASP A 94 25.81 -12.99 7.38
N PRO A 95 26.64 -14.03 7.59
CA PRO A 95 26.35 -15.38 7.09
C PRO A 95 25.24 -16.10 7.87
N SER A 96 24.82 -15.55 9.02
CA SER A 96 23.77 -16.13 9.86
C SER A 96 23.15 -15.08 10.77
N VAL A 97 21.95 -15.39 11.28
CA VAL A 97 21.27 -14.57 12.30
C VAL A 97 22.13 -14.42 13.55
N LEU A 98 22.86 -15.46 13.96
CA LEU A 98 23.74 -15.41 15.13
C LEU A 98 24.91 -14.43 14.92
N ALA A 99 25.53 -14.45 13.74
CA ALA A 99 26.58 -13.50 13.40
C ALA A 99 26.08 -12.05 13.43
N ARG A 100 24.86 -11.82 12.91
CA ARG A 100 24.20 -10.51 12.97
C ARG A 100 23.99 -10.01 14.40
N LEU A 101 23.53 -10.88 15.31
CA LEU A 101 23.30 -10.54 16.71
C LEU A 101 24.62 -10.27 17.44
N LYS A 102 25.67 -11.07 17.17
CA LYS A 102 27.00 -10.85 17.71
C LYS A 102 27.59 -9.51 17.25
N ARG A 103 27.44 -9.17 15.97
CA ARG A 103 27.86 -7.85 15.43
C ARG A 103 27.11 -6.69 16.09
N LEU A 104 25.84 -6.89 16.45
CA LEU A 104 25.06 -5.90 17.20
C LEU A 104 25.59 -5.75 18.63
N GLU A 105 25.92 -6.85 19.29
CA GLU A 105 26.52 -6.87 20.64
C GLU A 105 27.87 -6.15 20.66
N GLU A 106 28.78 -6.51 19.76
CA GLU A 106 30.10 -5.87 19.65
C GLU A 106 30.01 -4.36 19.34
N HIS A 107 29.04 -3.95 18.51
CA HIS A 107 28.77 -2.54 18.27
C HIS A 107 28.23 -1.85 19.53
N TYR A 108 27.36 -2.53 20.27
CA TYR A 108 26.76 -1.99 21.49
C TYR A 108 27.79 -1.77 22.59
N GLU A 109 28.74 -2.68 22.74
CA GLU A 109 29.84 -2.54 23.70
C GLU A 109 30.74 -1.34 23.39
N LYS A 110 31.00 -1.07 22.11
CA LYS A 110 31.91 0.01 21.67
C LYS A 110 31.25 1.38 21.61
N TYR A 111 30.03 1.45 21.09
CA TYR A 111 29.37 2.72 20.73
C TYR A 111 27.99 2.91 21.36
N GLY A 112 27.47 1.90 22.06
CA GLY A 112 26.12 1.91 22.62
C GLY A 112 25.03 1.60 21.59
N MET A 113 23.84 2.18 21.80
CA MET A 113 22.65 1.86 21.02
C MET A 113 22.86 2.10 19.52
N ARG A 114 22.57 1.08 18.69
CA ARG A 114 22.62 1.21 17.23
C ARG A 114 21.47 2.10 16.74
N ARG A 115 21.79 3.03 15.84
CA ARG A 115 20.82 3.89 15.16
C ARG A 115 20.64 3.40 13.73
N THR A 116 19.41 3.07 13.34
CA THR A 116 19.08 2.56 12.01
C THR A 116 18.03 3.45 11.34
N CYS A 117 18.25 3.83 10.09
CA CYS A 117 17.32 4.64 9.33
C CYS A 117 16.91 3.89 8.06
N GLU A 118 15.61 3.78 7.84
CA GLU A 118 15.00 3.16 6.66
C GLU A 118 14.09 4.15 5.94
N GLY A 119 14.12 4.11 4.61
CA GLY A 119 13.41 5.03 3.74
C GLY A 119 12.17 4.41 3.14
N VAL A 120 11.03 5.07 3.30
CA VAL A 120 9.78 4.75 2.62
C VAL A 120 9.67 5.70 1.43
N LEU A 121 10.06 5.22 0.26
CA LEU A 121 9.90 5.94 -1.00
C LEU A 121 8.58 5.55 -1.62
N VAL A 122 7.75 6.55 -1.93
CA VAL A 122 6.41 6.33 -2.46
C VAL A 122 6.32 6.90 -3.87
N CYS A 123 5.84 6.10 -4.80
CA CYS A 123 5.42 6.51 -6.14
C CYS A 123 3.96 6.12 -6.35
N HIS A 124 3.42 6.34 -7.53
CA HIS A 124 2.11 5.78 -7.88
C HIS A 124 2.12 5.04 -9.20
N GLU A 125 1.19 4.12 -9.33
CA GLU A 125 0.83 3.48 -10.59
C GLU A 125 -0.69 3.41 -10.60
N HIS A 126 -1.30 3.79 -11.73
CA HIS A 126 -2.77 3.84 -11.86
C HIS A 126 -3.47 4.60 -10.72
N ASN A 127 -2.91 5.76 -10.32
CA ASN A 127 -3.45 6.60 -9.24
C ASN A 127 -3.51 5.92 -7.86
N HIS A 128 -2.71 4.87 -7.67
CA HIS A 128 -2.60 4.15 -6.41
C HIS A 128 -1.18 4.23 -5.86
N PRO A 129 -0.98 4.54 -4.56
CA PRO A 129 0.34 4.63 -3.96
C PRO A 129 1.03 3.25 -3.90
N HIS A 130 2.30 3.23 -4.26
CA HIS A 130 3.19 2.07 -4.22
C HIS A 130 4.46 2.43 -3.47
N VAL A 131 4.94 1.51 -2.64
CA VAL A 131 6.17 1.66 -1.86
C VAL A 131 7.30 0.92 -2.58
N LEU A 132 8.42 1.61 -2.81
CA LEU A 132 9.59 0.98 -3.40
C LEU A 132 10.35 0.15 -2.35
N MET A 133 10.51 -1.15 -2.62
CA MET A 133 11.15 -2.10 -1.71
C MET A 133 12.17 -2.98 -2.43
N LEU A 134 13.24 -3.34 -1.72
CA LEU A 134 14.25 -4.27 -2.20
C LEU A 134 13.85 -5.70 -1.87
N GLN A 135 13.75 -6.55 -2.88
CA GLN A 135 13.52 -7.99 -2.76
C GLN A 135 14.85 -8.74 -2.86
N ILE A 136 15.11 -9.61 -1.88
CA ILE A 136 16.27 -10.51 -1.80
C ILE A 136 15.75 -11.95 -1.87
N ALA A 137 16.37 -12.78 -2.71
CA ALA A 137 16.09 -14.21 -2.83
C ALA A 137 14.58 -14.55 -2.98
N ASN A 138 13.82 -13.68 -3.67
CA ASN A 138 12.38 -13.76 -3.93
C ASN A 138 11.43 -13.79 -2.71
N ALA A 139 11.93 -14.00 -1.48
CA ALA A 139 11.09 -14.16 -0.29
C ALA A 139 11.32 -13.07 0.77
N PHE A 140 12.43 -12.32 0.71
CA PHE A 140 12.78 -11.34 1.72
C PHE A 140 12.65 -9.92 1.18
N PHE A 141 11.90 -9.08 1.88
CA PHE A 141 11.68 -7.68 1.51
C PHE A 141 12.33 -6.77 2.54
N LYS A 142 12.99 -5.71 2.07
CA LYS A 142 13.57 -4.67 2.91
C LYS A 142 13.35 -3.29 2.32
N LEU A 143 13.30 -2.30 3.20
CA LEU A 143 13.39 -0.90 2.79
C LEU A 143 14.85 -0.52 2.52
N PRO A 144 15.10 0.43 1.61
CA PRO A 144 16.42 1.01 1.46
C PRO A 144 16.79 1.82 2.70
N GLY A 145 18.01 1.61 3.19
CA GLY A 145 18.47 2.19 4.44
C GLY A 145 19.52 1.31 5.08
N ASP A 146 20.05 1.78 6.20
CA ASP A 146 21.00 1.03 7.01
C ASP A 146 21.24 1.66 8.39
N TYR A 147 22.08 1.02 9.20
CA TYR A 147 22.60 1.62 10.41
C TYR A 147 23.58 2.76 10.11
N LEU A 148 23.46 3.83 10.88
CA LEU A 148 24.33 5.00 10.80
C LEU A 148 25.65 4.74 11.49
N ASN A 149 26.73 5.39 11.05
CA ASN A 149 27.97 5.39 11.82
C ASN A 149 27.74 6.16 13.14
N TYR A 150 28.54 5.86 14.16
CA TYR A 150 28.32 6.47 15.48
C TYR A 150 28.53 7.99 15.49
N GLU A 151 29.43 8.51 14.64
CA GLU A 151 29.74 9.94 14.49
C GLU A 151 28.81 10.68 13.54
N ASP A 152 28.09 9.96 12.68
CA ASP A 152 27.28 10.58 11.64
C ASP A 152 26.03 11.24 12.25
N GLU A 153 25.71 12.44 11.77
CA GLU A 153 24.42 13.07 12.03
C GLU A 153 23.28 12.27 11.41
N GLU A 154 22.10 12.34 12.01
CA GLU A 154 20.98 11.45 11.64
C GLU A 154 20.56 11.60 10.18
N ILE A 155 20.27 12.82 9.75
CA ILE A 155 19.75 13.11 8.40
C ILE A 155 20.86 12.96 7.36
N ASP A 156 22.04 13.53 7.61
CA ASP A 156 23.15 13.50 6.64
C ASP A 156 23.75 12.11 6.48
N GLY A 157 23.90 11.38 7.59
CA GLY A 157 24.27 9.97 7.59
C GLY A 157 23.26 9.13 6.82
N PHE A 158 21.96 9.39 6.99
CA PHE A 158 20.93 8.67 6.26
C PHE A 158 20.96 8.97 4.75
N LYS A 159 21.15 10.23 4.33
CA LYS A 159 21.35 10.57 2.90
C LYS A 159 22.55 9.84 2.30
N LYS A 160 23.66 9.76 3.05
CA LYS A 160 24.86 9.03 2.64
C LYS A 160 24.57 7.53 2.48
N ARG A 161 23.85 6.91 3.43
CA ARG A 161 23.42 5.51 3.33
C ARG A 161 22.51 5.27 2.14
N LEU A 162 21.55 6.14 1.88
CA LEU A 162 20.68 6.04 0.70
C LEU A 162 21.48 6.13 -0.60
N ASN A 163 22.48 7.02 -0.67
CA ASN A 163 23.39 7.10 -1.80
C ASN A 163 24.20 5.81 -1.98
N GLU A 164 24.80 5.28 -0.90
CA GLU A 164 25.52 3.99 -0.95
C GLU A 164 24.62 2.84 -1.43
N ARG A 165 23.34 2.85 -1.05
CA ARG A 165 22.37 1.78 -1.37
C ARG A 165 21.70 1.92 -2.73
N LEU A 166 21.41 3.13 -3.21
CA LEU A 166 20.59 3.35 -4.42
C LEU A 166 21.18 4.33 -5.45
N ALA A 167 22.29 5.03 -5.17
CA ALA A 167 22.85 5.96 -6.15
C ALA A 167 23.43 5.22 -7.37
N PRO A 168 23.35 5.82 -8.57
CA PRO A 168 23.98 5.30 -9.76
C PRO A 168 25.51 5.26 -9.62
N VAL A 169 26.11 4.21 -10.19
CA VAL A 169 27.58 4.07 -10.28
C VAL A 169 28.07 4.75 -11.55
N GLY A 170 28.99 5.72 -11.40
CA GLY A 170 29.59 6.46 -12.51
C GLY A 170 28.72 7.58 -13.09
N SER A 171 29.28 8.30 -14.07
CA SER A 171 28.62 9.39 -14.80
C SER A 171 27.66 8.92 -15.90
N GLN A 172 27.32 7.62 -15.93
CA GLN A 172 26.52 7.01 -17.00
C GLN A 172 25.10 7.59 -17.14
N PHE A 173 24.60 8.27 -16.11
CA PHE A 173 23.32 8.97 -16.13
C PHE A 173 23.53 10.44 -15.78
N SER A 174 24.12 11.21 -16.70
CA SER A 174 24.27 12.66 -16.60
C SER A 174 23.04 13.36 -17.20
N GLY A 175 21.92 13.32 -16.48
CA GLY A 175 20.72 14.09 -16.82
C GLY A 175 20.39 15.11 -15.73
N GLU A 176 19.73 16.20 -16.10
CA GLU A 176 19.16 17.16 -15.16
C GLU A 176 18.17 16.44 -14.23
N GLY A 177 18.27 16.64 -12.91
CA GLY A 177 17.44 15.97 -11.90
C GLY A 177 17.90 14.56 -11.48
N VAL A 178 18.75 13.89 -12.26
CA VAL A 178 19.16 12.49 -11.99
C VAL A 178 19.92 12.33 -10.67
N ASN A 179 20.74 13.34 -10.33
CA ASN A 179 21.56 13.38 -9.12
C ASN A 179 20.98 14.31 -8.04
N GLU A 180 19.68 14.61 -8.07
CA GLU A 180 19.07 15.43 -7.01
C GLU A 180 19.30 14.83 -5.62
N ALA A 181 19.50 15.70 -4.63
CA ALA A 181 19.68 15.28 -3.25
C ALA A 181 18.40 14.58 -2.74
N TRP A 182 18.57 13.67 -1.78
CA TRP A 182 17.42 13.05 -1.10
C TRP A 182 16.70 14.07 -0.23
N GLU A 183 15.40 14.23 -0.45
CA GLU A 183 14.52 14.97 0.44
C GLU A 183 13.95 14.01 1.49
N ILE A 184 14.51 14.10 2.70
CA ILE A 184 14.05 13.33 3.85
C ILE A 184 12.94 14.14 4.52
N GLY A 185 11.72 13.62 4.48
CA GLY A 185 10.56 14.19 5.14
C GLY A 185 10.38 13.66 6.57
N ASP A 186 9.12 13.50 6.95
CA ASP A 186 8.73 13.12 8.30
C ASP A 186 9.25 11.75 8.76
N THR A 187 9.48 11.61 10.07
CA THR A 187 9.59 10.29 10.71
C THR A 187 8.21 9.66 10.81
N LEU A 188 8.00 8.54 10.10
CA LEU A 188 6.75 7.79 10.07
C LEU A 188 6.58 6.92 11.31
N ALA A 189 7.64 6.23 11.73
CA ALA A 189 7.60 5.33 12.87
C ALA A 189 8.97 5.16 13.51
N GLN A 190 8.97 4.76 14.78
CA GLN A 190 10.14 4.40 15.54
C GLN A 190 9.95 3.01 16.16
N TRP A 191 10.93 2.14 15.93
CA TRP A 191 10.95 0.76 16.39
C TRP A 191 12.14 0.54 17.31
N TRP A 192 11.89 -0.10 18.44
CA TRP A 192 12.88 -0.30 19.49
C TRP A 192 13.17 -1.78 19.66
N ARG A 193 14.46 -2.11 19.71
CA ARG A 193 14.97 -3.44 20.03
C ARG A 193 15.49 -3.43 21.47
N PRO A 194 14.80 -4.05 22.44
CA PRO A 194 15.22 -4.02 23.85
C PRO A 194 16.43 -4.91 24.13
N ASN A 195 16.53 -6.07 23.47
CA ASN A 195 17.53 -7.12 23.70
C ASN A 195 18.23 -7.53 22.39
N PHE A 196 19.29 -8.34 22.47
CA PHE A 196 19.97 -8.92 21.31
C PHE A 196 19.17 -10.07 20.69
N GLU A 197 17.95 -9.76 20.26
CA GLU A 197 16.99 -10.66 19.64
C GLU A 197 16.51 -10.06 18.32
N THR A 198 15.66 -10.77 17.57
CA THR A 198 15.16 -10.33 16.27
C THR A 198 13.90 -9.46 16.36
N PHE A 199 13.13 -9.56 17.44
CA PHE A 199 11.90 -8.80 17.63
C PHE A 199 12.15 -7.31 17.94
N MET A 200 11.26 -6.46 17.42
CA MET A 200 11.23 -5.02 17.66
C MET A 200 9.80 -4.60 18.02
N TYR A 201 9.68 -3.52 18.78
CA TYR A 201 8.41 -2.98 19.24
C TYR A 201 8.24 -1.54 18.74
N PRO A 202 7.02 -1.10 18.34
CA PRO A 202 6.75 0.27 17.92
C PRO A 202 6.63 1.24 19.12
N PHE A 203 7.22 0.88 20.26
CA PHE A 203 7.29 1.64 21.50
C PHE A 203 8.46 1.08 22.31
N LEU A 204 8.93 1.82 23.32
CA LEU A 204 9.93 1.33 24.26
C LEU A 204 9.23 0.50 25.36
N PRO A 205 9.49 -0.82 25.50
CA PRO A 205 8.85 -1.62 26.52
C PRO A 205 9.15 -1.14 27.94
N GLY A 206 8.25 -1.41 28.88
CA GLY A 206 8.41 -1.01 30.28
C GLY A 206 9.71 -1.52 30.89
N HIS A 207 10.31 -0.72 31.77
CA HIS A 207 11.58 -1.02 32.47
C HIS A 207 12.83 -1.14 31.58
N VAL A 208 12.72 -0.95 30.26
CA VAL A 208 13.86 -0.94 29.35
C VAL A 208 14.47 0.46 29.31
N THR A 209 15.58 0.67 30.01
CA THR A 209 16.34 1.94 29.99
C THR A 209 17.44 1.97 28.95
N ARG A 210 17.87 0.80 28.46
CA ARG A 210 19.03 0.62 27.57
C ARG A 210 18.70 -0.28 26.37
N PRO A 211 17.89 0.20 25.42
CA PRO A 211 17.63 -0.51 24.17
C PRO A 211 18.92 -0.70 23.35
N LYS A 212 18.96 -1.77 22.54
CA LYS A 212 20.12 -2.15 21.72
C LYS A 212 20.10 -1.50 20.35
N GLU A 213 18.92 -1.24 19.82
CA GLU A 213 18.74 -0.58 18.51
C GLU A 213 17.48 0.30 18.54
N CYS A 214 17.59 1.49 17.95
CA CYS A 214 16.47 2.35 17.58
C CYS A 214 16.45 2.45 16.05
N LYS A 215 15.38 1.93 15.44
CA LYS A 215 15.15 2.00 14.00
C LYS A 215 14.07 3.03 13.70
N LYS A 216 14.36 4.01 12.85
CA LYS A 216 13.38 5.00 12.39
C LYS A 216 13.06 4.80 10.91
N LEU A 217 11.78 4.93 10.59
CA LEU A 217 11.28 4.94 9.22
C LEU A 217 11.03 6.40 8.82
N TYR A 218 11.61 6.84 7.73
CA TYR A 218 11.44 8.18 7.18
C TYR A 218 10.66 8.14 5.88
N PHE A 219 9.73 9.07 5.72
CA PHE A 219 9.15 9.34 4.41
C PHE A 219 10.20 10.02 3.53
N ILE A 220 10.40 9.54 2.31
CA ILE A 220 11.30 10.17 1.34
C ILE A 220 10.45 10.64 0.17
N GLN A 221 10.43 11.96 -0.03
CA GLN A 221 9.79 12.55 -1.17
C GLN A 221 10.67 12.33 -2.40
N LEU A 222 10.14 11.59 -3.37
CA LEU A 222 10.83 11.39 -4.63
C LEU A 222 10.61 12.60 -5.54
N PRO A 223 11.67 13.09 -6.21
CA PRO A 223 11.51 14.13 -7.21
C PRO A 223 10.81 13.59 -8.46
N LYS A 224 10.51 14.49 -9.40
CA LYS A 224 9.79 14.15 -10.64
C LYS A 224 10.44 13.01 -11.41
N LYS A 225 11.77 13.00 -11.49
CA LYS A 225 12.57 11.96 -12.15
C LYS A 225 13.78 11.64 -11.29
N LYS A 226 14.09 10.36 -11.13
CA LYS A 226 15.30 9.91 -10.43
C LYS A 226 15.78 8.59 -11.00
N VAL A 227 17.09 8.41 -11.07
CA VAL A 227 17.69 7.13 -11.43
C VAL A 227 18.11 6.41 -10.15
N LEU A 228 17.64 5.18 -10.00
CA LEU A 228 17.90 4.33 -8.84
C LEU A 228 18.66 3.09 -9.30
N SER A 229 19.87 2.88 -8.79
CA SER A 229 20.70 1.73 -9.16
C SER A 229 20.77 0.69 -8.05
N VAL A 230 20.29 -0.51 -8.37
CA VAL A 230 20.06 -1.59 -7.42
C VAL A 230 21.07 -2.71 -7.66
N PRO A 231 21.61 -3.37 -6.62
CA PRO A 231 22.55 -4.48 -6.79
C PRO A 231 21.95 -5.62 -7.61
N LYS A 232 22.74 -6.27 -8.47
CA LYS A 232 22.29 -7.41 -9.31
C LYS A 232 21.64 -8.57 -8.55
N ASN A 233 21.98 -8.77 -7.28
CA ASN A 233 21.40 -9.80 -6.42
C ASN A 233 20.10 -9.38 -5.73
N MET A 234 19.61 -8.17 -5.98
CA MET A 234 18.36 -7.64 -5.44
C MET A 234 17.49 -7.12 -6.57
N LYS A 235 16.18 -7.09 -6.35
CA LYS A 235 15.24 -6.45 -7.25
C LYS A 235 14.55 -5.31 -6.53
N LEU A 236 14.35 -4.19 -7.20
CA LEU A 236 13.52 -3.12 -6.68
C LEU A 236 12.11 -3.31 -7.22
N LEU A 237 11.14 -3.40 -6.32
CA LEU A 237 9.74 -3.60 -6.64
C LEU A 237 8.91 -2.44 -6.10
N ALA A 238 7.91 -2.03 -6.87
CA ALA A 238 6.87 -1.13 -6.41
C ALA A 238 5.72 -1.98 -5.84
N VAL A 239 5.56 -2.00 -4.52
CA VAL A 239 4.54 -2.82 -3.85
C VAL A 239 3.34 -1.93 -3.49
N PRO A 240 2.12 -2.21 -3.98
CA PRO A 240 0.94 -1.43 -3.64
C PRO A 240 0.59 -1.54 -2.16
N LEU A 241 0.02 -0.48 -1.58
CA LEU A 241 -0.40 -0.48 -0.17
C LEU A 241 -1.38 -1.60 0.20
N PHE A 242 -2.27 -2.01 -0.70
CA PHE A 242 -3.22 -3.09 -0.43
C PHE A 242 -2.54 -4.47 -0.28
N GLU A 243 -1.37 -4.68 -0.89
CA GLU A 243 -0.62 -5.93 -0.77
C GLU A 243 0.16 -6.00 0.56
N LEU A 244 0.55 -4.84 1.08
CA LEU A 244 1.20 -4.70 2.39
C LEU A 244 0.21 -4.78 3.55
N TYR A 245 -1.00 -4.26 3.36
CA TYR A 245 -2.01 -4.15 4.41
C TYR A 245 -2.36 -5.52 5.00
N ASP A 246 -2.21 -5.63 6.32
CA ASP A 246 -2.49 -6.85 7.11
C ASP A 246 -1.72 -8.11 6.66
N ASN A 247 -0.64 -7.95 5.88
CA ASN A 247 0.14 -9.07 5.33
C ASN A 247 1.45 -9.30 6.10
N THR A 248 1.32 -9.50 7.41
CA THR A 248 2.44 -9.73 8.33
C THR A 248 3.20 -11.01 8.05
N ALA A 249 2.53 -12.05 7.53
CA ALA A 249 3.16 -13.34 7.22
C ALA A 249 4.22 -13.24 6.11
N ARG A 250 3.99 -12.38 5.11
CA ARG A 250 4.91 -12.20 3.98
C ARG A 250 5.90 -11.07 4.18
N TYR A 251 5.45 -9.93 4.71
CA TYR A 251 6.26 -8.71 4.79
C TYR A 251 6.79 -8.41 6.20
N GLY A 252 6.33 -9.14 7.21
CA GLY A 252 6.64 -8.86 8.60
C GLY A 252 5.89 -7.63 9.15
N PRO A 253 5.89 -7.45 10.49
CA PRO A 253 5.06 -6.45 11.16
C PRO A 253 5.44 -5.00 10.86
N GLN A 254 6.70 -4.73 10.51
CA GLN A 254 7.17 -3.37 10.23
C GLN A 254 6.65 -2.86 8.89
N LEU A 255 6.72 -3.71 7.87
CA LEU A 255 6.36 -3.34 6.50
C LEU A 255 4.83 -3.36 6.30
N SER A 256 4.14 -4.33 6.91
CA SER A 256 2.68 -4.39 6.86
C SER A 256 1.99 -3.24 7.62
N ALA A 257 2.72 -2.53 8.49
CA ALA A 257 2.23 -1.34 9.18
C ALA A 257 2.30 -0.07 8.31
N ILE A 258 3.08 -0.05 7.22
CA ILE A 258 3.28 1.15 6.38
C ILE A 258 1.96 1.76 5.89
N PRO A 259 0.95 0.99 5.45
CA PRO A 259 -0.33 1.58 5.05
C PRO A 259 -1.00 2.40 6.17
N HIS A 260 -0.89 1.96 7.42
CA HIS A 260 -1.40 2.73 8.57
C HIS A 260 -0.61 4.03 8.76
N LEU A 261 0.72 3.98 8.61
CA LEU A 261 1.60 5.15 8.77
C LEU A 261 1.40 6.20 7.67
N LEU A 262 1.10 5.76 6.45
CA LEU A 262 0.88 6.64 5.31
C LEU A 262 -0.55 7.20 5.24
N SER A 263 -1.51 6.59 5.96
CA SER A 263 -2.93 6.99 5.94
C SER A 263 -3.20 8.44 6.36
N ARG A 264 -2.27 9.07 7.08
CA ARG A 264 -2.36 10.48 7.50
C ARG A 264 -2.05 11.48 6.38
N TYR A 265 -1.43 11.05 5.28
CA TYR A 265 -1.04 11.95 4.20
C TYR A 265 -2.13 12.04 3.14
N ASN A 266 -2.35 13.25 2.65
CA ASN A 266 -3.10 13.47 1.43
C ASN A 266 -2.13 13.35 0.25
N PHE A 267 -2.43 12.46 -0.69
CA PHE A 267 -1.65 12.31 -1.91
C PHE A 267 -2.28 13.05 -3.09
N GLU A 268 -1.46 13.79 -3.82
CA GLU A 268 -1.74 14.33 -5.14
C GLU A 268 -1.01 13.48 -6.18
N PHE A 269 -1.77 12.86 -7.09
CA PHE A 269 -1.23 12.02 -8.15
C PHE A 269 -1.11 12.85 -9.42
N VAL A 270 0.10 12.91 -9.98
CA VAL A 270 0.37 13.61 -11.24
C VAL A 270 0.72 12.66 -12.39
N ASP A 271 0.46 13.07 -13.62
CA ASP A 271 0.95 12.38 -14.83
C ASP A 271 2.42 12.74 -15.16
N GLU A 272 2.94 12.24 -16.27
CA GLU A 272 4.31 12.50 -16.74
C GLU A 272 4.56 14.00 -17.08
N ASN A 273 3.48 14.75 -17.33
CA ASN A 273 3.46 16.16 -17.69
C ASN A 273 3.15 17.09 -16.50
N ASP A 274 3.17 16.58 -15.26
CA ASP A 274 2.82 17.29 -14.02
C ASP A 274 1.34 17.73 -13.92
N ASN A 275 0.44 17.15 -14.72
CA ASN A 275 -0.98 17.41 -14.56
C ASN A 275 -1.55 16.55 -13.43
N VAL A 276 -2.34 17.16 -12.55
CA VAL A 276 -3.03 16.43 -11.48
C VAL A 276 -4.12 15.54 -12.08
N VAL A 277 -3.94 14.23 -11.95
CA VAL A 277 -4.87 13.21 -12.48
C VAL A 277 -5.83 12.70 -11.41
N ALA A 278 -5.39 12.65 -10.16
CA ALA A 278 -6.22 12.28 -9.03
C ALA A 278 -5.70 12.94 -7.76
N VAL A 279 -6.58 13.09 -6.77
CA VAL A 279 -6.21 13.49 -5.41
C VAL A 279 -6.93 12.63 -4.40
N THR A 280 -6.34 12.52 -3.23
CA THR A 280 -7.01 11.90 -2.08
C THR A 280 -8.29 12.69 -1.77
N PRO A 281 -9.45 12.02 -1.65
CA PRO A 281 -10.71 12.70 -1.33
C PRO A 281 -10.60 13.51 -0.04
N GLY A 282 -11.15 14.73 -0.03
CA GLY A 282 -11.07 15.64 1.12
C GLY A 282 -9.85 16.56 1.15
N THR A 283 -8.98 16.49 0.13
CA THR A 283 -7.94 17.51 -0.10
C THR A 283 -8.60 18.83 -0.50
N PRO A 284 -8.28 19.97 0.14
CA PRO A 284 -8.82 21.27 -0.24
C PRO A 284 -8.15 21.75 -1.53
N LEU A 285 -8.68 21.32 -2.67
CA LEU A 285 -8.31 21.86 -3.98
C LEU A 285 -9.16 23.08 -4.32
N THR A 286 -8.60 24.00 -5.11
CA THR A 286 -9.38 25.06 -5.76
C THR A 286 -10.35 24.43 -6.77
N GLU A 287 -11.50 25.07 -7.03
CA GLU A 287 -12.56 24.50 -7.90
C GLU A 287 -12.06 24.11 -9.30
N ASP A 288 -10.99 24.77 -9.78
CA ASP A 288 -10.36 24.51 -11.08
C ASP A 288 -9.48 23.26 -11.11
N GLN A 289 -9.02 22.77 -9.95
CA GLN A 289 -8.11 21.62 -9.82
C GLN A 289 -8.83 20.31 -9.49
N ILE A 290 -10.12 20.34 -9.16
CA ILE A 290 -10.90 19.14 -8.80
C ILE A 290 -11.02 18.22 -10.03
N PRO A 291 -10.48 16.98 -9.99
CA PRO A 291 -10.65 16.02 -11.06
C PRO A 291 -12.14 15.69 -11.25
N LYS A 292 -12.69 15.95 -12.44
CA LYS A 292 -14.11 15.72 -12.75
C LYS A 292 -14.29 14.30 -13.27
N SER A 293 -15.13 13.50 -12.60
CA SER A 293 -15.51 12.18 -13.08
C SER A 293 -16.32 12.28 -14.38
N LYS A 294 -15.87 11.65 -15.46
CA LYS A 294 -16.63 11.52 -16.72
C LYS A 294 -17.37 10.18 -16.74
N VAL A 295 -18.67 10.20 -16.47
CA VAL A 295 -19.52 9.00 -16.50
C VAL A 295 -19.89 8.67 -17.96
N LEU A 296 -19.58 7.45 -18.40
CA LEU A 296 -19.95 6.89 -19.70
C LEU A 296 -20.83 5.65 -19.46
N ALA A 297 -22.15 5.82 -19.51
CA ALA A 297 -23.08 4.69 -19.59
C ALA A 297 -24.24 5.05 -20.54
N GLY A 298 -24.49 4.15 -21.51
CA GLY A 298 -25.47 4.29 -22.58
C GLY A 298 -26.73 3.43 -22.40
N ASN A 299 -27.67 3.71 -23.30
CA ASN A 299 -28.99 3.10 -23.56
C ASN A 299 -30.05 3.26 -22.46
N GLY A 300 -31.28 3.70 -22.73
CA GLY A 300 -31.92 4.05 -24.00
C GLY A 300 -33.43 4.19 -23.80
N ALA A 301 -33.95 5.36 -24.19
CA ALA A 301 -35.29 5.68 -24.70
C ALA A 301 -36.55 5.29 -23.88
N GLU A 302 -37.21 6.34 -23.37
CA GLU A 302 -38.67 6.41 -23.31
C GLU A 302 -39.25 6.33 -24.73
N GLY A 303 -40.16 5.38 -24.96
CA GLY A 303 -41.06 5.36 -26.11
C GLY A 303 -42.50 5.31 -25.58
N GLN A 304 -43.29 6.31 -25.93
CA GLN A 304 -44.72 6.39 -25.65
C GLN A 304 -45.48 5.21 -26.29
N ASP A 305 -46.36 4.56 -25.54
CA ASP A 305 -47.52 3.89 -26.11
C ASP A 305 -48.75 4.12 -25.23
N THR A 306 -49.73 4.84 -25.80
CA THR A 306 -51.06 5.05 -25.22
C THR A 306 -52.06 4.23 -26.03
N GLY A 307 -52.64 3.19 -25.42
CA GLY A 307 -53.93 2.66 -25.83
C GLY A 307 -54.05 1.13 -25.88
N MET A 308 -54.72 0.53 -24.90
CA MET A 308 -56.01 -0.14 -25.11
C MET A 308 -56.57 -0.69 -23.80
N THR A 309 -57.78 -0.23 -23.49
CA THR A 309 -58.74 -0.79 -22.55
C THR A 309 -59.27 -2.15 -23.01
N GLY A 310 -59.47 -3.07 -22.07
CA GLY A 310 -60.55 -4.06 -22.10
C GLY A 310 -60.24 -5.41 -22.74
N TYR A 311 -60.20 -6.46 -21.91
CA TYR A 311 -60.62 -7.80 -22.32
C TYR A 311 -61.40 -8.44 -21.17
N GLY A 312 -62.70 -8.60 -21.42
CA GLY A 312 -63.58 -9.50 -20.67
C GLY A 312 -63.49 -10.91 -21.23
N GLU A 313 -63.81 -11.85 -20.35
CA GLU A 313 -64.48 -13.15 -20.56
C GLU A 313 -64.17 -13.95 -21.84
N GLY A 314 -63.47 -15.07 -21.63
CA GLY A 314 -63.51 -16.22 -22.54
C GLY A 314 -63.89 -17.47 -21.73
N GLU A 315 -65.18 -17.79 -21.74
CA GLU A 315 -65.74 -19.07 -21.31
C GLU A 315 -65.08 -20.21 -22.12
N ASN A 316 -64.71 -21.29 -21.43
CA ASN A 316 -64.27 -22.53 -22.05
C ASN A 316 -65.22 -23.64 -21.57
N GLU A 317 -66.32 -23.82 -22.31
CA GLU A 317 -67.22 -24.97 -22.13
C GLU A 317 -66.53 -26.23 -22.63
N GLY A 318 -66.16 -27.10 -21.68
CA GLY A 318 -65.90 -28.50 -21.95
C GLY A 318 -67.20 -29.28 -21.83
N GLN A 319 -67.58 -29.99 -22.89
CA GLN A 319 -68.40 -31.20 -22.82
C GLN A 319 -68.33 -31.94 -24.18
N ASN A 320 -67.81 -33.17 -24.16
CA ASN A 320 -68.66 -34.30 -24.51
C ASN A 320 -68.06 -35.64 -24.05
N GLU A 321 -69.01 -36.50 -23.70
CA GLU A 321 -68.92 -37.72 -22.90
C GLU A 321 -68.50 -39.00 -23.67
N GLN A 322 -68.22 -40.03 -22.86
CA GLN A 322 -68.46 -41.46 -23.07
C GLN A 322 -67.55 -42.25 -24.03
N SER A 323 -66.68 -43.07 -23.43
CA SER A 323 -66.78 -44.54 -23.37
C SER A 323 -65.90 -45.08 -22.25
#